data_AF-A0A8J6EE94-F1
#
_entry.id   AF-A0A8J6EE94-F1
#
_cell.length_a   1.000
_cell.length_b   1.000
_cell.length_c   1.000
_cell.angle_alpha   90.00
_cell.angle_beta   90.00
_cell.angle_gamma   90.00
#
_symmetry.space_group_name_H-M   'P 1'
#
loop_
_entity.id
_entity.type
_entity.pdbx_description
1 polymer ?
#
loop_
_entity_poly.entity_id
_entity_poly.type
_entity_poly.pdbx_seq_one_letter_code
_entity_poly.pdbx_strand_id
1 'polypeptide(L)'
;MGCVKSKTDYSIQNSGHLKRNHGNEAKRGAEHASLIEDVPDEFPPANPVLLEYAQRLSEDIVHKAVMQWAEVDSKYSDIPYIESDIP
;
A
#
# COMPACT_ATOMS: atom_id res chain seq x y z
N MET A 1 13.71 -26.93 34.94
CA MET A 1 14.41 -25.70 34.50
C MET A 1 13.69 -25.20 33.27
N GLY A 2 12.82 -24.20 33.43
CA GLY A 2 11.79 -23.84 32.44
C GLY A 2 12.34 -23.01 31.27
N CYS A 3 11.87 -23.32 30.07
CA CYS A 3 12.12 -22.50 28.88
C CYS A 3 11.19 -21.28 28.90
N VAL A 4 11.76 -20.07 28.80
CA VAL A 4 11.00 -18.84 28.64
C VAL A 4 10.63 -18.66 27.16
N LYS A 5 9.33 -18.50 26.88
CA LYS A 5 8.83 -18.04 25.58
C LYS A 5 8.91 -16.52 25.57
N SER A 6 9.80 -15.92 24.78
CA SER A 6 9.73 -14.50 24.49
C SER A 6 8.63 -14.26 23.44
N LYS A 7 7.61 -13.49 23.83
CA LYS A 7 6.66 -12.90 22.90
C LYS A 7 7.24 -11.55 22.48
N THR A 8 7.96 -11.54 21.36
CA THR A 8 8.43 -10.28 20.76
C THR A 8 7.24 -9.65 20.05
N ASP A 9 6.52 -8.78 20.75
CA ASP A 9 5.57 -7.87 20.13
C ASP A 9 6.36 -6.69 19.56
N TYR A 10 6.72 -6.75 18.27
CA TYR A 10 7.17 -5.56 17.54
C TYR A 10 5.95 -4.66 17.35
N SER A 11 5.76 -3.73 18.28
CA SER A 11 4.79 -2.65 18.16
C SER A 11 5.34 -1.62 17.17
N ILE A 12 5.01 -1.78 15.89
CA ILE A 12 4.91 -0.61 15.02
C ILE A 12 3.66 0.13 15.48
N GLN A 13 3.85 1.21 16.23
CA GLN A 13 2.81 2.16 16.57
C GLN A 13 2.38 2.92 15.30
N ASN A 14 1.67 2.24 14.40
CA ASN A 14 0.77 2.94 13.50
C ASN A 14 -0.55 3.14 14.27
N SER A 15 -0.81 4.39 14.61
CA SER A 15 -2.06 4.86 15.20
C SER A 15 -3.24 4.50 14.29
N GLY A 16 -3.86 3.37 14.58
CA GLY A 16 -5.09 2.91 13.93
C GLY A 16 -5.79 1.95 14.87
N HIS A 17 -6.41 2.48 15.91
CA HIS A 17 -7.22 1.72 16.84
C HIS A 17 -8.44 1.12 16.12
N LEU A 18 -8.30 -0.10 15.59
CA LEU A 18 -9.42 -1.00 15.34
C LEU A 18 -9.23 -2.26 16.19
N LYS A 19 -10.05 -2.36 17.24
CA LYS A 19 -10.26 -3.59 18.00
C LYS A 19 -10.71 -4.70 17.05
N ARG A 20 -9.83 -5.67 16.82
CA ARG A 20 -10.19 -6.98 16.24
C ARG A 20 -10.86 -7.81 17.33
N ASN A 21 -12.18 -7.98 17.23
CA ASN A 21 -12.84 -9.13 17.85
C ASN A 21 -12.69 -10.31 16.89
N HIS A 22 -12.03 -11.35 17.37
CA HIS A 22 -11.96 -12.65 16.71
C HIS A 22 -13.34 -13.28 16.75
N GLY A 23 -13.91 -13.54 15.58
CA GLY A 23 -15.23 -14.15 15.47
C GLY A 23 -15.60 -14.35 14.00
N ASN A 24 -15.05 -15.41 13.43
CA ASN A 24 -15.70 -16.25 12.43
C ASN A 24 -15.90 -15.63 11.03
N GLU A 25 -15.87 -16.53 10.04
CA GLU A 25 -16.30 -16.33 8.66
C GLU A 25 -15.26 -15.72 7.71
N ALA A 26 -14.77 -16.61 6.86
CA ALA A 26 -14.20 -16.32 5.57
C ALA A 26 -15.04 -15.30 4.79
N LYS A 27 -14.36 -14.52 3.93
CA LYS A 27 -14.84 -13.47 3.02
C LYS A 27 -14.70 -12.03 3.54
N ARG A 28 -13.47 -11.51 3.58
CA ARG A 28 -13.19 -10.05 3.49
C ARG A 28 -11.81 -9.87 2.83
N GLY A 29 -11.62 -9.05 1.82
CA GLY A 29 -12.54 -8.29 1.01
C GLY A 29 -12.16 -8.52 -0.45
N ALA A 30 -13.17 -8.51 -1.32
CA ALA A 30 -12.93 -8.32 -2.73
C ALA A 30 -12.00 -7.11 -2.85
N GLU A 31 -10.83 -7.34 -3.45
CA GLU A 31 -10.08 -6.25 -4.06
C GLU A 31 -11.05 -5.52 -4.98
N HIS A 32 -11.52 -4.35 -4.54
CA HIS A 32 -12.21 -3.43 -5.43
C HIS A 32 -11.13 -2.81 -6.33
N ALA A 33 -10.53 -3.64 -7.19
CA ALA A 33 -9.98 -3.17 -8.44
C ALA A 33 -11.20 -2.76 -9.26
N SER A 34 -11.68 -1.54 -9.02
CA SER A 34 -12.57 -0.86 -9.93
C SER A 34 -11.77 -0.69 -11.22
N LEU A 35 -11.95 -1.66 -12.12
CA LEU A 35 -11.62 -1.51 -13.53
C LEU A 35 -12.22 -0.17 -13.93
N ILE A 36 -11.38 0.77 -14.36
CA ILE A 36 -11.86 2.03 -14.93
C ILE A 36 -12.57 1.60 -16.21
N GLU A 37 -13.87 1.38 -16.10
CA GLU A 37 -14.78 1.25 -17.22
C GLU A 37 -14.61 2.53 -18.04
N ASP A 38 -14.40 2.39 -19.36
CA ASP A 38 -14.27 3.51 -20.27
C ASP A 38 -15.37 4.51 -19.95
N VAL A 39 -14.96 5.66 -19.41
CA VAL A 39 -15.85 6.73 -18.99
C VAL A 39 -16.66 7.10 -20.23
N PRO A 40 -17.98 6.85 -20.30
CA PRO A 40 -18.77 7.27 -21.45
C PRO A 40 -18.52 8.75 -21.71
N ASP A 41 -18.33 9.11 -22.98
CA ASP A 41 -17.97 10.45 -23.47
C ASP A 41 -19.01 11.55 -23.11
N GLU A 42 -20.05 11.21 -22.34
CA GLU A 42 -21.20 12.03 -21.96
C GLU A 42 -21.11 12.61 -20.54
N PHE A 43 -19.96 12.54 -19.86
CA PHE A 43 -19.81 13.29 -18.62
C PHE A 43 -19.62 14.78 -18.89
N PRO A 44 -20.34 15.67 -18.18
CA PRO A 44 -20.09 17.09 -18.28
C PRO A 44 -18.63 17.38 -17.89
N PRO A 45 -17.96 18.33 -18.57
CA PRO A 45 -16.57 18.64 -18.31
C PRO A 45 -16.38 18.97 -16.83
N ALA A 46 -15.40 18.31 -16.22
CA ALA A 46 -15.04 18.55 -14.82
C ALA A 46 -14.64 20.02 -14.63
N ASN A 47 -14.90 20.55 -13.44
CA ASN A 47 -14.54 21.93 -13.11
C ASN A 47 -13.02 22.12 -13.32
N PRO A 48 -12.58 23.15 -14.06
CA PRO A 48 -11.16 23.34 -14.39
C PRO A 48 -10.26 23.45 -13.15
N VAL A 49 -10.76 24.04 -12.06
CA VAL A 49 -10.03 24.13 -10.78
C VAL A 49 -9.80 22.74 -10.18
N LEU A 50 -10.78 21.83 -10.30
CA LEU A 50 -10.64 20.46 -9.83
C LEU A 50 -9.64 19.68 -10.70
N LEU A 51 -9.62 19.93 -12.01
CA LEU A 51 -8.66 19.29 -12.92
C LEU A 51 -7.23 19.72 -12.60
N GLU A 52 -6.97 21.01 -12.43
CA GLU A 52 -5.64 21.52 -12.03
C GLU A 52 -5.21 20.96 -10.67
N TYR A 53 -6.14 20.93 -9.71
CA TYR A 53 -5.86 20.34 -8.40
C TYR A 53 -5.54 18.85 -8.49
N ALA A 54 -6.33 18.08 -9.24
CA ALA A 54 -6.13 16.65 -9.43
C ALA A 54 -4.78 16.37 -10.10
N GLN A 55 -4.42 17.15 -11.12
CA GLN A 55 -3.12 17.05 -11.77
C GLN A 55 -1.99 17.30 -10.78
N ARG A 56 -2.00 18.44 -10.08
CA ARG A 56 -0.95 18.76 -9.10
C ARG A 56 -0.82 17.70 -8.00
N LEU A 57 -1.96 17.20 -7.50
CA LEU A 57 -1.96 16.15 -6.49
C LEU A 57 -1.39 14.83 -7.04
N SER A 58 -1.70 14.47 -8.28
CA SER A 58 -1.15 13.27 -8.92
C SER A 58 0.38 13.36 -9.06
N GLU A 59 0.90 14.53 -9.44
CA GLU A 59 2.35 14.79 -9.54
C GLU A 59 3.02 14.66 -8.16
N ASP A 60 2.44 15.24 -7.11
CA ASP A 60 2.95 15.14 -5.74
C ASP A 60 2.97 13.69 -5.21
N ILE A 61 1.93 12.91 -5.51
CA ILE A 61 1.84 11.50 -5.11
C ILE A 61 2.93 10.69 -5.80
N VAL A 62 3.07 10.84 -7.12
CA VAL A 62 4.10 10.14 -7.90
C VAL A 62 5.49 10.53 -7.42
N HIS A 63 5.74 11.81 -7.20
CA HIS A 63 7.03 12.30 -6.71
C HIS A 63 7.41 11.67 -5.36
N LYS A 64 6.49 11.67 -4.39
CA LYS A 64 6.72 11.04 -3.09
C LYS A 64 6.93 9.53 -3.19
N ALA A 65 6.13 8.85 -4.01
CA ALA A 65 6.27 7.41 -4.21
C ALA A 65 7.64 7.06 -4.81
N VAL A 66 8.10 7.82 -5.80
CA VAL A 66 9.42 7.62 -6.43
C VAL A 66 10.54 7.87 -5.42
N MET A 67 10.45 8.93 -4.60
CA MET A 67 11.44 9.18 -3.56
C MET A 67 11.52 8.04 -2.53
N GLN A 68 10.35 7.56 -2.06
CA GLN A 68 10.30 6.44 -1.12
C GLN A 68 10.85 5.15 -1.73
N TRP A 69 10.51 4.88 -3.00
CA TRP A 69 11.03 3.72 -3.72
C TRP A 69 12.55 3.80 -3.87
N ALA A 70 13.10 4.96 -4.26
CA ALA A 70 14.54 5.16 -4.40
C ALA A 70 15.30 4.97 -3.09
N GLU A 71 14.75 5.41 -1.95
CA GLU A 71 15.35 5.18 -0.63
C GLU A 71 15.41 3.68 -0.29
N VAL A 72 14.32 2.96 -0.53
CA VAL A 72 14.24 1.51 -0.29
C VAL A 72 15.18 0.74 -1.23
N ASP A 73 15.19 1.10 -2.51
CA ASP A 73 16.03 0.48 -3.52
C ASP A 73 17.52 0.66 -3.19
N SER A 74 17.94 1.90 -2.88
CA SER A 74 19.32 2.19 -2.47
C SER A 74 19.74 1.47 -1.19
N LYS A 75 18.80 1.21 -0.26
CA LYS A 75 19.11 0.55 1.01
C LYS A 75 19.45 -0.94 0.85
N TYR A 76 18.94 -1.56 -0.19
CA TYR A 76 19.09 -2.99 -0.43
C TYR A 76 19.76 -3.32 -1.77
N SER A 77 20.25 -2.30 -2.49
CA SER A 77 20.89 -2.46 -3.80
C SER A 77 22.18 -3.28 -3.77
N ASP A 78 22.83 -3.37 -2.61
CA ASP A 78 24.06 -4.14 -2.39
C ASP A 78 23.80 -5.61 -2.04
N ILE A 79 22.53 -5.99 -1.82
CA ILE A 79 22.17 -7.37 -1.52
C ILE A 79 22.13 -8.17 -2.82
N PRO A 80 23.03 -9.15 -3.00
CA PRO A 80 23.02 -9.98 -4.20
C PRO A 80 21.73 -10.78 -4.27
N TYR A 81 21.18 -10.90 -5.48
CA TYR A 81 20.07 -11.81 -5.74
C TYR A 81 20.55 -13.26 -5.58
N ILE A 82 19.85 -14.03 -4.74
CA ILE A 82 20.09 -15.45 -4.55
C ILE A 82 18.96 -16.18 -5.25
N GLU A 83 19.30 -16.93 -6.31
CA GLU A 83 18.39 -17.88 -6.93
C GLU A 83 17.98 -18.91 -5.87
N SER A 84 16.70 -18.90 -5.50
CA SER A 84 16.15 -19.97 -4.68
C SER A 84 15.88 -21.14 -5.62
N ASP A 85 16.70 -22.19 -5.53
CA ASP A 85 16.40 -23.50 -6.13
C ASP A 85 15.16 -24.07 -5.42
N ILE A 86 13.98 -23.59 -5.85
CA ILE A 86 12.69 -24.15 -5.47
C ILE A 86 12.61 -25.52 -6.18
N PRO A 87 12.43 -26.62 -5.45
CA PRO A 87 12.40 -27.97 -6.02
C PRO A 87 11.21 -28.23 -6.94
#